data_AF-A0A9D5N8X3-F1
#
_entry.id   AF-A0A9D5N8X3-F1
#
_cell.length_a   1.000
_cell.length_b   1.000
_cell.length_c   1.000
_cell.angle_alpha   90.00
_cell.angle_beta   90.00
_cell.angle_gamma   90.00
#
_symmetry.space_group_name_H-M   'P 1'
#
loop_
_entity.id
_entity.type
_entity.pdbx_description
1 polymer ?
#
loop_
_entity_poly.entity_id
_entity_poly.type
_entity_poly.pdbx_seq_one_letter_code
_entity_poly.pdbx_strand_id
1 'polypeptide(L)'
;MFQRTLLTAMTVAAGALAAALVKTVLDKRDEKQYGDDDEIRFIRISDDEEEQTVYDASSKSEEVQKVCAVYPYLNPDFVEAKLGENAALNEKYPPETLLSITHTAHFSNSNAAEEFSRIMDEAGYVCVDRSEYAVAATRNLFAEDGAITSDILNVANQTAALKGTYETYEIN
;
A
#
# COMPACT_ATOMS: atom_id res chain seq x y z
N MET A 1 -16.18 -30.69 47.00
CA MET A 1 -17.48 -30.01 46.85
C MET A 1 -17.37 -29.01 45.71
N PHE A 2 -18.19 -29.21 44.67
CA PHE A 2 -18.67 -28.29 43.60
C PHE A 2 -17.63 -27.38 42.91
N GLN A 3 -17.09 -27.74 41.73
CA GLN A 3 -17.67 -27.60 40.38
C GLN A 3 -18.39 -26.28 40.09
N ARG A 4 -17.86 -25.51 39.12
CA ARG A 4 -18.62 -25.04 37.95
C ARG A 4 -17.71 -24.43 36.87
N THR A 5 -17.49 -25.24 35.84
CA THR A 5 -17.09 -24.87 34.49
C THR A 5 -18.16 -23.98 33.87
N LEU A 6 -17.76 -22.90 33.20
CA LEU A 6 -18.63 -22.15 32.28
C LEU A 6 -17.94 -22.09 30.93
N LEU A 7 -18.31 -23.05 30.08
CA LEU A 7 -18.23 -22.94 28.64
C LEU A 7 -19.28 -21.92 28.20
N THR A 8 -18.89 -20.94 27.40
CA THR A 8 -19.85 -20.13 26.65
C THR A 8 -19.34 -20.04 25.22
N ALA A 9 -19.93 -20.88 24.38
CA ALA A 9 -19.89 -20.80 22.93
C ALA A 9 -20.93 -19.79 22.46
N MET A 10 -20.67 -19.13 21.32
CA MET A 10 -21.58 -18.55 20.31
C MET A 10 -20.84 -17.36 19.67
N THR A 11 -20.82 -17.11 18.36
CA THR A 11 -21.41 -17.70 17.15
C THR A 11 -20.69 -16.99 16.00
N VAL A 12 -20.35 -17.70 14.91
CA VAL A 12 -19.85 -17.08 13.69
C VAL A 12 -20.98 -16.27 13.06
N ALA A 13 -20.84 -14.95 13.02
CA ALA A 13 -21.64 -14.10 12.17
C ALA A 13 -20.81 -13.78 10.92
N ALA A 14 -21.09 -14.47 9.82
CA ALA A 14 -20.66 -14.08 8.49
C ALA A 14 -21.39 -12.77 8.15
N GLY A 15 -20.69 -11.65 8.30
CA GLY A 15 -21.19 -10.33 7.96
C GLY A 15 -21.07 -10.08 6.46
N ALA A 16 -22.07 -10.50 5.69
CA ALA A 16 -22.38 -9.87 4.42
C ALA A 16 -23.14 -8.57 4.72
N LEU A 17 -22.55 -7.42 4.40
CA LEU A 17 -23.26 -6.14 4.26
C LEU A 17 -22.93 -5.64 2.85
N ALA A 18 -23.70 -6.04 1.85
CA ALA A 18 -24.95 -5.40 1.43
C ALA A 18 -24.73 -3.93 1.06
N ALA A 19 -24.59 -3.70 -0.25
CA ALA A 19 -24.59 -2.40 -0.88
C ALA A 19 -25.81 -1.57 -0.42
N ALA A 20 -25.55 -0.42 0.20
CA ALA A 20 -26.60 0.53 0.56
C ALA A 20 -27.08 1.25 -0.70
N LEU A 21 -28.31 0.94 -1.08
CA LEU A 21 -29.09 1.61 -2.11
C LEU A 21 -29.30 3.09 -1.77
N VAL A 22 -28.86 3.98 -2.66
CA VAL A 22 -29.23 5.40 -2.67
C VAL A 22 -30.70 5.51 -3.11
N LYS A 23 -31.57 6.04 -2.23
CA LYS A 23 -32.83 6.64 -2.69
C LYS A 23 -33.41 7.66 -1.70
N THR A 24 -33.37 8.92 -2.14
CA THR A 24 -34.46 9.92 -2.09
C THR A 24 -35.15 10.19 -0.75
N VAL A 25 -34.84 11.36 -0.20
CA VAL A 25 -35.86 12.22 0.42
C VAL A 25 -35.81 13.57 -0.30
N LEU A 26 -36.59 13.67 -1.38
CA LEU A 26 -37.11 14.95 -1.84
C LEU A 26 -38.33 15.22 -0.97
N ASP A 27 -38.23 16.20 -0.06
CA ASP A 27 -39.42 16.83 0.49
C ASP A 27 -39.33 18.34 0.26
N LYS A 28 -40.30 18.82 -0.53
CA LYS A 28 -40.49 20.23 -0.88
C LYS A 28 -41.29 20.88 0.26
N ARG A 29 -40.76 21.93 0.88
CA ARG A 29 -41.57 22.97 1.54
C ARG A 29 -40.99 24.37 1.32
N ASP A 30 -41.73 25.10 0.47
CA ASP A 30 -41.99 26.54 0.37
C ASP A 30 -40.96 27.59 0.85
N GLU A 31 -40.46 28.29 -0.17
CA GLU A 31 -40.22 29.74 -0.29
C GLU A 31 -40.15 30.61 0.98
N LYS A 32 -38.94 31.12 1.25
CA LYS A 32 -38.73 32.56 1.47
C LYS A 32 -37.43 33.03 0.80
N GLN A 33 -37.62 33.91 -0.18
CA GLN A 33 -36.62 34.67 -0.91
C GLN A 33 -35.98 35.73 0.01
N TYR A 34 -34.67 35.64 0.21
CA TYR A 34 -33.80 36.78 0.51
C TYR A 34 -32.56 36.64 -0.37
N GLY A 35 -32.35 37.61 -1.26
CA GLY A 35 -31.16 37.68 -2.08
C GLY A 35 -29.98 38.16 -1.26
N ASP A 36 -28.87 37.47 -1.37
CA ASP A 36 -27.54 38.07 -1.34
C ASP A 36 -26.57 37.17 -2.13
N ASP A 37 -25.59 37.82 -2.71
CA ASP A 37 -24.81 37.44 -3.90
C ASP A 37 -23.66 36.47 -3.58
N ASP A 38 -23.98 35.28 -3.04
CA ASP A 38 -23.01 34.21 -2.81
C ASP A 38 -23.16 33.11 -3.87
N GLU A 39 -22.58 33.33 -5.05
CA GLU A 39 -22.43 32.30 -6.08
C GLU A 39 -21.48 31.20 -5.55
N ILE A 40 -22.05 30.19 -4.87
CA ILE A 40 -21.33 28.98 -4.44
C ILE A 40 -20.86 28.26 -5.70
N ARG A 41 -19.62 28.51 -6.09
CA ARG A 41 -18.90 27.68 -7.06
C ARG A 41 -18.56 26.37 -6.37
N PHE A 42 -19.42 25.37 -6.55
CA PHE A 42 -19.06 23.99 -6.27
C PHE A 42 -17.86 23.63 -7.15
N ILE A 43 -16.66 23.65 -6.56
CA ILE A 43 -15.51 22.99 -7.15
C ILE A 43 -15.92 21.51 -7.20
N ARG A 44 -16.22 21.01 -8.39
CA ARG A 44 -16.20 19.57 -8.63
C ARG A 44 -14.75 19.15 -8.42
N ILE A 45 -14.47 18.62 -7.23
CA ILE A 45 -13.33 17.72 -7.07
C ILE A 45 -13.66 16.57 -8.02
N SER A 46 -12.93 16.48 -9.12
CA SER A 46 -12.95 15.27 -9.93
C SER A 46 -12.41 14.17 -9.02
N ASP A 47 -13.29 13.34 -8.46
CA ASP A 47 -12.93 12.01 -7.96
C ASP A 47 -12.48 11.19 -9.18
N ASP A 48 -11.30 11.50 -9.71
CA ASP A 48 -10.55 10.57 -10.53
C ASP A 48 -9.91 9.54 -9.57
N GLU A 49 -10.77 8.86 -8.79
CA GLU A 49 -10.42 7.63 -8.08
C GLU A 49 -10.20 6.57 -9.16
N GLU A 50 -9.05 6.59 -9.84
CA GLU A 50 -8.69 5.46 -10.71
C GLU A 50 -8.68 4.21 -9.83
N GLU A 51 -9.44 3.19 -10.24
CA GLU A 51 -9.65 1.94 -9.51
C GLU A 51 -8.30 1.37 -9.05
N GLN A 52 -8.14 1.17 -7.74
CA GLN A 52 -7.00 0.42 -7.21
C GLN A 52 -7.05 -0.99 -7.79
N THR A 53 -5.97 -1.40 -8.46
CA THR A 53 -5.85 -2.75 -9.00
C THR A 53 -5.83 -3.76 -7.87
N VAL A 54 -6.89 -4.55 -7.74
CA VAL A 54 -6.96 -5.66 -6.79
C VAL A 54 -6.43 -6.92 -7.46
N TYR A 55 -5.37 -7.50 -6.91
CA TYR A 55 -4.80 -8.74 -7.43
C TYR A 55 -5.37 -9.96 -6.70
N ASP A 56 -5.68 -11.02 -7.46
CA ASP A 56 -6.08 -12.31 -6.90
C ASP A 56 -4.86 -13.23 -6.73
N ALA A 57 -4.51 -13.52 -5.47
CA ALA A 57 -3.42 -14.43 -5.12
C ALA A 57 -3.88 -15.88 -4.88
N SER A 58 -5.18 -16.20 -5.02
CA SER A 58 -5.76 -17.50 -4.62
C SER A 58 -5.13 -18.71 -5.33
N SER A 59 -4.57 -18.51 -6.52
CA SER A 59 -3.88 -19.54 -7.30
C SER A 59 -2.41 -19.74 -6.93
N LYS A 60 -1.85 -18.89 -6.07
CA LYS A 60 -0.44 -18.93 -5.65
C LYS A 60 -0.22 -19.79 -4.41
N SER A 61 1.05 -20.00 -4.05
CA SER A 61 1.42 -20.71 -2.82
C SER A 61 0.87 -20.02 -1.57
N GLU A 62 0.69 -20.77 -0.48
CA GLU A 62 0.22 -20.20 0.80
C GLU A 62 1.15 -19.08 1.32
N GLU A 63 2.44 -19.19 1.04
CA GLU A 63 3.43 -18.17 1.42
C GLU A 63 3.19 -16.87 0.66
N VAL A 64 3.05 -16.94 -0.67
CA VAL A 64 2.75 -15.76 -1.51
C VAL A 64 1.43 -15.13 -1.09
N GLN A 65 0.40 -15.93 -0.81
CA GLN A 65 -0.89 -15.42 -0.32
C GLN A 65 -0.77 -14.64 0.99
N LYS A 66 0.01 -15.16 1.96
CA LYS A 66 0.26 -14.47 3.24
C LYS A 66 1.00 -13.16 3.03
N VAL A 67 1.98 -13.14 2.13
CA VAL A 67 2.78 -11.94 1.82
C VAL A 67 1.91 -10.90 1.10
N CYS A 68 1.08 -11.29 0.13
CA CYS A 68 0.12 -10.40 -0.53
C CYS A 68 -0.93 -9.85 0.44
N ALA A 69 -1.28 -10.56 1.52
CA ALA A 69 -2.17 -10.03 2.54
C ALA A 69 -1.53 -8.87 3.35
N VAL A 70 -0.20 -8.85 3.47
CA VAL A 70 0.56 -7.76 4.11
C VAL A 70 0.87 -6.63 3.11
N TYR A 71 1.11 -6.99 1.85
CA TYR A 71 1.41 -6.08 0.75
C TYR A 71 0.30 -6.09 -0.31
N PRO A 72 -0.87 -5.49 0.00
CA PRO A 72 -2.09 -5.64 -0.80
C PRO A 72 -2.02 -5.02 -2.19
N TYR A 73 -1.06 -4.11 -2.42
CA TYR A 73 -0.91 -3.42 -3.71
C TYR A 73 0.03 -4.15 -4.68
N LEU A 74 0.65 -5.25 -4.25
CA LEU A 74 1.62 -5.96 -5.07
C LEU A 74 0.97 -7.05 -5.92
N ASN A 75 1.44 -7.15 -7.17
CA ASN A 75 1.13 -8.28 -8.03
C ASN A 75 1.73 -9.58 -7.43
N PRO A 76 0.94 -10.66 -7.26
CA PRO A 76 1.41 -11.93 -6.72
C PRO A 76 2.56 -12.56 -7.51
N ASP A 77 2.65 -12.34 -8.82
CA ASP A 77 3.79 -12.81 -9.64
C ASP A 77 5.10 -12.10 -9.24
N PHE A 78 5.03 -10.80 -8.95
CA PHE A 78 6.17 -10.03 -8.47
C PHE A 78 6.61 -10.53 -7.09
N VAL A 79 5.65 -10.76 -6.18
CA VAL A 79 5.92 -11.30 -4.84
C VAL A 79 6.58 -12.68 -4.93
N GLU A 80 6.02 -13.58 -5.75
CA GLU A 80 6.57 -14.93 -5.96
C GLU A 80 8.01 -14.88 -6.49
N ALA A 81 8.29 -13.99 -7.46
CA ALA A 81 9.64 -13.81 -7.98
C ALA A 81 10.63 -13.34 -6.88
N LYS A 82 10.22 -12.38 -6.04
CA LYS A 82 11.09 -11.87 -4.96
C LYS A 82 11.30 -12.84 -3.81
N LEU A 83 10.29 -13.65 -3.47
CA LEU A 83 10.48 -14.75 -2.54
C LEU A 83 11.43 -15.83 -3.11
N GLY A 84 11.34 -16.11 -4.41
CA GLY A 84 12.26 -17.02 -5.09
C GLY A 84 13.72 -16.57 -5.10
N GLU A 85 13.97 -15.25 -5.06
CA GLU A 85 15.32 -14.65 -4.96
C GLU A 85 15.89 -14.67 -3.52
N ASN A 86 15.05 -14.87 -2.49
CA ASN A 86 15.41 -14.65 -1.09
C ASN A 86 16.62 -15.47 -0.63
N ALA A 87 16.65 -16.77 -0.95
CA ALA A 87 17.75 -17.65 -0.55
C ALA A 87 19.09 -17.20 -1.16
N ALA A 88 19.08 -16.78 -2.43
CA ALA A 88 20.28 -16.31 -3.11
C ALA A 88 20.76 -14.96 -2.56
N LEU A 89 19.85 -14.07 -2.16
CA LEU A 89 20.19 -12.81 -1.50
C LEU A 89 20.82 -13.07 -0.13
N ASN A 90 20.27 -13.98 0.68
CA ASN A 90 20.80 -14.30 2.01
C ASN A 90 22.15 -15.03 1.94
N GLU A 91 22.39 -15.84 0.89
CA GLU A 91 23.71 -16.42 0.65
C GLU A 91 24.74 -15.36 0.23
N LYS A 92 24.34 -14.43 -0.64
CA LYS A 92 25.22 -13.37 -1.14
C LYS A 92 25.57 -12.34 -0.06
N TYR A 93 24.64 -12.05 0.84
CA TYR A 93 24.78 -11.07 1.90
C TYR A 93 24.57 -11.72 3.26
N PRO A 94 25.63 -12.26 3.89
CA PRO A 94 25.51 -12.99 5.13
C PRO A 94 25.05 -12.08 6.28
N PRO A 95 24.45 -12.64 7.34
CA PRO A 95 23.96 -11.87 8.48
C PRO A 95 25.02 -10.93 9.08
N GLU A 96 24.55 -9.81 9.65
CA GLU A 96 25.38 -8.74 10.25
C GLU A 96 26.21 -7.93 9.23
N THR A 97 26.03 -8.16 7.93
CA THR A 97 26.61 -7.29 6.90
C THR A 97 25.81 -5.99 6.83
N LEU A 98 26.47 -4.84 7.00
CA LEU A 98 25.84 -3.54 6.74
C LEU A 98 25.75 -3.31 5.23
N LEU A 99 24.54 -3.12 4.71
CA LEU A 99 24.24 -2.90 3.30
C LEU A 99 23.63 -1.51 3.10
N SER A 100 23.87 -0.91 1.93
CA SER A 100 23.15 0.27 1.46
C SER A 100 22.29 -0.10 0.26
N ILE A 101 20.96 -0.11 0.43
CA ILE A 101 20.02 -0.43 -0.64
C ILE A 101 19.41 0.85 -1.18
N THR A 102 19.46 1.02 -2.51
CA THR A 102 18.81 2.11 -3.23
C THR A 102 17.70 1.55 -4.10
N HIS A 103 16.49 2.05 -3.93
CA HIS A 103 15.31 1.70 -4.71
C HIS A 103 14.99 2.83 -5.69
N THR A 104 14.60 2.49 -6.92
CA THR A 104 14.13 3.47 -7.90
C THR A 104 12.65 3.26 -8.19
N ALA A 105 11.88 4.33 -8.04
CA ALA A 105 10.45 4.37 -8.33
C ALA A 105 10.13 5.54 -9.25
N HIS A 106 9.13 5.37 -10.11
CA HIS A 106 8.67 6.38 -11.04
C HIS A 106 7.15 6.62 -10.90
N PHE A 107 6.73 7.87 -10.98
CA PHE A 107 5.34 8.31 -10.79
C PHE A 107 4.82 9.09 -12.00
N SER A 108 3.50 9.19 -12.13
CA SER A 108 2.86 9.90 -13.23
C SER A 108 2.76 11.43 -13.01
N ASN A 109 2.96 11.90 -11.78
CA ASN A 109 2.81 13.28 -11.40
C ASN A 109 3.67 13.66 -10.18
N SER A 110 3.90 14.97 -9.98
CA SER A 110 4.76 15.48 -8.91
C SER A 110 4.20 15.22 -7.53
N ASN A 111 2.88 15.30 -7.34
CA ASN A 111 2.24 15.12 -6.03
C ASN A 111 2.51 13.72 -5.47
N ALA A 112 2.35 12.68 -6.30
CA ALA A 112 2.65 11.31 -5.91
C ALA A 112 4.15 11.09 -5.61
N ALA A 113 5.04 11.69 -6.39
CA ALA A 113 6.49 11.60 -6.16
C ALA A 113 6.93 12.31 -4.86
N GLU A 114 6.36 13.49 -4.59
CA GLU A 114 6.61 14.25 -3.35
C GLU A 114 6.08 13.51 -2.12
N GLU A 115 4.87 12.96 -2.22
CA GLU A 115 4.25 12.18 -1.14
C GLU A 115 5.02 10.87 -0.86
N PHE A 116 5.46 10.17 -1.92
CA PHE A 116 6.34 9.02 -1.77
C PHE A 116 7.61 9.40 -1.03
N SER A 117 8.29 10.47 -1.47
CA SER A 117 9.53 10.94 -0.85
C SER A 117 9.34 11.28 0.63
N ARG A 118 8.22 11.93 0.98
CA ARG A 118 7.87 12.25 2.38
C ARG A 118 7.70 10.99 3.22
N ILE A 119 6.93 10.01 2.74
CA ILE A 119 6.69 8.74 3.47
C ILE A 119 8.00 7.97 3.66
N MET A 120 8.83 7.92 2.62
CA MET A 120 10.10 7.23 2.65
C MET A 120 11.10 7.92 3.59
N ASP A 121 11.16 9.25 3.61
CA ASP A 121 11.98 10.02 4.56
C ASP A 121 11.55 9.77 6.01
N GLU A 122 10.24 9.78 6.29
CA GLU A 122 9.67 9.43 7.60
C GLU A 122 10.00 8.00 8.03
N ALA A 123 10.12 7.07 7.07
CA ALA A 123 10.54 5.69 7.29
C ALA A 123 12.07 5.50 7.40
N GLY A 124 12.85 6.59 7.30
CA GLY A 124 14.30 6.59 7.49
C GLY A 124 15.12 6.34 6.22
N TYR A 125 14.52 6.54 5.03
CA TYR A 125 15.24 6.52 3.76
C TYR A 125 15.71 7.93 3.40
N VAL A 126 16.84 8.03 2.71
CA VAL A 126 17.28 9.27 2.06
C VAL A 126 16.75 9.28 0.65
N CYS A 127 15.88 10.24 0.33
CA CYS A 127 15.29 10.39 -1.00
C CYS A 127 16.04 11.40 -1.86
N VAL A 128 16.23 11.08 -3.14
CA VAL A 128 16.85 11.96 -4.14
C VAL A 128 16.06 11.89 -5.44
N ASP A 129 15.67 13.04 -5.97
CA ASP A 129 15.05 13.14 -7.29
C ASP A 129 16.08 12.80 -8.39
N ARG A 130 15.71 11.88 -9.30
CA ARG A 130 16.58 11.42 -10.40
C ARG A 130 16.24 12.08 -11.73
N SER A 131 14.95 12.21 -12.02
CA SER A 131 14.40 12.81 -13.23
C SER A 131 12.97 13.29 -12.95
N GLU A 132 12.24 13.73 -13.99
CA GLU A 132 10.82 14.07 -13.85
C GLU A 132 10.06 12.88 -13.25
N TYR A 133 9.54 13.07 -12.02
CA TYR A 133 8.77 12.11 -11.22
C TYR A 133 9.47 10.78 -10.87
N ALA A 134 10.80 10.69 -11.01
CA ALA A 134 11.56 9.53 -10.55
C ALA A 134 12.28 9.83 -9.24
N VAL A 135 12.08 8.97 -8.25
CA VAL A 135 12.67 9.10 -6.91
C VAL A 135 13.56 7.90 -6.64
N ALA A 136 14.78 8.17 -6.17
CA ALA A 136 15.65 7.17 -5.58
C ALA A 136 15.55 7.24 -4.04
N ALA A 137 15.14 6.16 -3.39
CA ALA A 137 15.08 6.05 -1.94
C ALA A 137 16.16 5.09 -1.44
N THR A 138 17.09 5.59 -0.64
CA THR A 138 18.24 4.81 -0.14
C THR A 138 18.15 4.62 1.37
N ARG A 139 18.38 3.41 1.87
CA ARG A 139 18.61 3.19 3.30
C ARG A 139 19.75 2.23 3.58
N ASN A 140 20.29 2.35 4.78
CA ASN A 140 21.21 1.36 5.31
C ASN A 140 20.45 0.35 6.18
N LEU A 141 20.78 -0.94 6.04
CA LEU A 141 20.24 -1.99 6.89
C LEU A 141 21.29 -3.07 7.14
N PHE A 142 21.16 -3.77 8.26
CA PHE A 142 21.93 -4.98 8.49
C PHE A 142 21.24 -6.16 7.81
N ALA A 143 22.03 -6.96 7.10
CA ALA A 143 21.57 -8.20 6.51
C ALA A 143 21.12 -9.15 7.63
N GLU A 144 19.91 -9.66 7.48
CA GLU A 144 19.30 -10.72 8.26
C GLU A 144 18.43 -11.56 7.31
N ASP A 145 18.01 -12.75 7.73
CA ASP A 145 17.19 -13.63 6.90
C ASP A 145 15.90 -12.92 6.46
N GLY A 146 15.79 -12.65 5.16
CA GLY A 146 14.62 -11.98 4.58
C GLY A 146 14.60 -10.46 4.70
N ALA A 147 15.58 -9.81 5.33
CA ALA A 147 15.60 -8.36 5.52
C ALA A 147 15.61 -7.58 4.20
N ILE A 148 16.42 -8.04 3.23
CA ILE A 148 16.54 -7.44 1.90
C ILE A 148 15.23 -7.60 1.12
N THR A 149 14.68 -8.80 1.09
CA THR A 149 13.41 -9.10 0.40
C THR A 149 12.27 -8.31 1.02
N SER A 150 12.19 -8.24 2.34
CA SER A 150 11.17 -7.44 3.03
C SER A 150 11.30 -5.96 2.71
N ASP A 151 12.53 -5.42 2.61
CA ASP A 151 12.75 -4.04 2.23
C ASP A 151 12.22 -3.74 0.82
N ILE A 152 12.58 -4.58 -0.15
CA ILE A 152 12.10 -4.48 -1.53
C ILE A 152 10.58 -4.49 -1.59
N LEU A 153 9.93 -5.41 -0.87
CA LEU A 153 8.47 -5.51 -0.85
C LEU A 153 7.81 -4.30 -0.19
N ASN A 154 8.37 -3.77 0.90
CA ASN A 154 7.88 -2.55 1.55
C ASN A 154 7.89 -1.37 0.58
N VAL A 155 9.04 -1.11 -0.07
CA VAL A 155 9.16 0.02 -0.99
C VAL A 155 8.28 -0.16 -2.21
N ALA A 156 8.28 -1.35 -2.83
CA ALA A 156 7.44 -1.63 -3.99
C ALA A 156 5.95 -1.46 -3.66
N ASN A 157 5.51 -1.89 -2.48
CA ASN A 157 4.12 -1.75 -2.05
C ASN A 157 3.75 -0.28 -1.84
N GLN A 158 4.63 0.53 -1.25
CA GLN A 158 4.41 1.97 -1.09
C GLN A 158 4.37 2.70 -2.43
N THR A 159 5.23 2.31 -3.37
CA THR A 159 5.20 2.81 -4.75
C THR A 159 3.87 2.48 -5.42
N ALA A 160 3.42 1.23 -5.33
CA ALA A 160 2.15 0.78 -5.93
C ALA A 160 0.92 1.43 -5.27
N ALA A 161 0.95 1.66 -3.95
CA ALA A 161 -0.12 2.36 -3.22
C ALA A 161 -0.35 3.78 -3.74
N LEU A 162 0.71 4.44 -4.20
CA LEU A 162 0.69 5.77 -4.81
C LEU A 162 0.60 5.72 -6.35
N LYS A 163 0.19 4.58 -6.91
CA LYS A 163 0.03 4.34 -8.35
C LYS A 163 1.32 4.57 -9.16
N GLY A 164 2.47 4.43 -8.50
CA GLY A 164 3.78 4.47 -9.13
C GLY A 164 4.20 3.11 -9.70
N THR A 165 5.31 3.11 -10.43
CA THR A 165 5.99 1.92 -10.94
C THR A 165 7.30 1.74 -10.18
N TYR A 166 7.44 0.58 -9.52
CA TYR A 166 8.72 0.18 -8.92
C TYR A 166 9.63 -0.38 -10.02
N GLU A 167 10.81 0.22 -10.21
CA GLU A 167 11.67 -0.09 -11.35
C GLU A 167 12.76 -1.11 -10.99
N THR A 168 13.57 -0.79 -9.99
CA THR A 168 14.75 -1.59 -9.65
C THR A 168 15.25 -1.31 -8.23
N TYR A 169 16.17 -2.15 -7.77
CA TYR A 169 17.00 -1.91 -6.59
C TYR A 169 18.48 -2.18 -6.89
N GLU A 170 19.34 -1.49 -6.16
CA GLU A 170 20.79 -1.66 -6.17
C GLU A 170 21.28 -1.80 -4.73
N ILE A 171 22.16 -2.77 -4.47
CA ILE A 171 22.74 -3.03 -3.15
C ILE A 171 24.25 -2.76 -3.24
N ASN A 172 24.74 -1.88 -2.38
CA ASN A 172 26.16 -1.52 -2.25
C ASN A 172 26.72 -1.96 -0.90
#